data_AF-A0A4R2R4I4-F1
#
_entry.id   AF-A0A4R2R4I4-F1
#
_cell.length_a   1.000
_cell.length_b   1.000
_cell.length_c   1.000
_cell.angle_alpha   90.00
_cell.angle_beta   90.00
_cell.angle_gamma   90.00
#
_symmetry.space_group_name_H-M   'P 1'
#
loop_
_entity.id
_entity.type
_entity.pdbx_description
1 polymer ?
#
loop_
_entity_poly.entity_id
_entity_poly.type
_entity_poly.pdbx_seq_one_letter_code
_entity_poly.pdbx_strand_id
1 'polypeptide(L)' 'MKKTCRVCKGSGKITVNIPMHMTVFCALCNGTGTVTLPDHIVKKLKARREKFQKGEQ' A
#
# COMPACT_ATOMS: atom_id res chain seq x y z
N MET A 1 6.78 4.75 -8.56
CA MET A 1 6.04 5.54 -7.55
C MET A 1 5.97 4.75 -6.24
N LYS A 2 6.35 5.33 -5.10
CA LYS A 2 6.15 4.72 -3.78
C LYS A 2 4.74 5.05 -3.29
N LYS A 3 3.95 4.04 -2.92
CA LYS A 3 2.65 4.24 -2.26
C LYS A 3 2.73 3.78 -0.82
N THR A 4 2.00 4.43 0.07
CA THR A 4 1.84 3.97 1.46
C THR A 4 1.27 2.55 1.47
N CYS A 5 1.91 1.67 2.22
CA CYS A 5 1.44 0.30 2.39
C CYS A 5 0.06 0.32 3.07
N ARG A 6 -0.95 -0.27 2.45
CA ARG A 6 -2.32 -0.28 3.00
C ARG A 6 -2.47 -1.13 4.26
N VAL A 7 -1.63 -2.15 4.41
CA VAL A 7 -1.72 -3.10 5.53
C VAL A 7 -1.19 -2.48 6.82
N CYS A 8 0.03 -1.92 6.79
CA CYS A 8 0.61 -1.24 7.96
C CYS A 8 0.34 0.27 7.98
N LYS A 9 -0.43 0.80 7.02
CA LYS A 9 -0.76 2.23 6.89
C LYS A 9 0.46 3.17 6.90
N GLY A 10 1.63 2.68 6.51
CA GLY A 10 2.87 3.48 6.51
C GLY A 10 3.80 3.24 7.69
N SER A 11 3.40 2.50 8.72
CA SER A 11 4.24 2.27 9.90
C SER A 11 5.38 1.27 9.67
N GLY A 12 5.29 0.46 8.61
CA GLY A 12 6.23 -0.63 8.34
C GLY A 12 6.08 -1.85 9.27
N LYS A 13 5.28 -1.75 10.33
CA LYS A 13 5.12 -2.79 11.36
C LYS A 13 3.64 -3.11 11.58
N ILE A 14 3.36 -4.37 11.92
CA ILE A 14 2.03 -4.82 12.30
C ILE A 14 2.14 -5.34 13.72
N THR A 15 1.31 -4.80 14.62
CA THR A 15 1.17 -5.32 15.97
C THR A 15 -0.01 -6.28 15.98
N VAL A 16 0.26 -7.54 16.28
CA VAL A 16 -0.75 -8.57 16.49
C VAL A 16 -0.82 -8.91 17.97
N ASN A 17 -2.02 -9.22 18.44
CA ASN A 17 -2.29 -9.34 19.86
C ASN A 17 -2.79 -10.74 20.23
N ILE A 18 -2.06 -11.79 19.85
CA ILE A 18 -2.42 -13.20 20.13
C ILE A 18 -1.14 -14.07 20.09
N PRO A 19 -0.74 -14.82 21.15
CA PRO A 19 -1.16 -14.80 22.57
C PRO A 19 -0.40 -13.76 23.44
N MET A 20 0.55 -13.03 22.86
CA MET A 20 1.27 -11.89 23.47
C MET A 20 1.34 -10.75 22.46
N HIS A 21 1.53 -9.51 22.92
CA HIS A 21 1.77 -8.36 22.05
C HIS A 21 3.04 -8.58 21.23
N MET A 22 2.91 -8.91 19.95
CA MET A 22 4.04 -9.13 19.05
C MET A 22 4.01 -8.12 17.92
N THR A 23 5.13 -7.44 17.71
CA THR A 23 5.30 -6.49 16.61
C THR A 23 6.19 -7.14 15.56
N VAL A 24 5.64 -7.38 14.38
CA VAL A 24 6.34 -7.98 13.25
C VAL A 24 6.48 -6.97 12.12
N PHE A 25 7.51 -7.12 11.29
CA PHE A 25 7.63 -6.32 10.08
C PHE A 25 6.50 -6.65 9.11
N CYS A 26 5.92 -5.62 8.52
CA CYS A 26 4.86 -5.80 7.53
C CYS A 26 5.44 -6.45 6.28
N ALA A 27 5.14 -7.72 6.06
CA ALA A 27 5.61 -8.53 4.94
C ALA A 27 5.30 -7.91 3.57
N LEU A 28 4.19 -7.18 3.44
CA LEU A 28 3.82 -6.53 2.18
C LEU A 28 4.81 -5.43 1.76
N CYS A 29 5.44 -4.76 2.72
CA CYS A 29 6.36 -3.65 2.48
C CYS A 29 7.77 -3.91 3.02
N ASN A 30 8.07 -5.13 3.47
CA ASN A 30 9.32 -5.52 4.12
C ASN A 30 9.82 -4.50 5.16
N GLY A 31 8.93 -4.01 6.03
CA GLY A 31 9.32 -3.06 7.07
C GLY A 31 9.44 -1.60 6.65
N THR A 32 9.34 -1.28 5.35
CA THR A 32 9.61 0.09 4.85
C THR A 32 8.42 1.05 4.95
N GLY A 33 7.21 0.55 5.23
CA GLY A 33 5.97 1.34 5.24
C GLY A 33 5.46 1.74 3.86
N THR A 34 6.23 1.50 2.79
CA THR A 34 5.83 1.84 1.42
C THR A 34 5.94 0.64 0.49
N VAL A 35 5.03 0.55 -0.48
CA VAL A 35 5.08 -0.43 -1.56
C VAL A 35 5.50 0.27 -2.84
N THR A 36 6.52 -0.28 -3.49
CA THR A 36 6.92 0.15 -4.83
C THR A 36 6.04 -0.57 -5.82
N LEU A 37 5.16 0.17 -6.49
CA LEU A 37 4.36 -0.37 -7.58
C LEU A 37 5.20 -0.36 -8.85
N PRO A 38 5.25 -1.48 -9.60
CA PRO A 38 5.91 -1.51 -10.90
C PRO A 38 5.19 -0.59 -11.90
N ASP A 39 5.96 0.00 -12.82
CA ASP A 39 5.49 1.08 -13.71
C ASP A 39 4.25 0.74 -14.54
N HIS A 40 4.13 -0.51 -14.99
CA HIS A 40 2.96 -0.95 -15.76
C HIS A 40 1.66 -0.92 -14.94
N ILE A 41 1.72 -1.22 -13.63
CA ILE A 41 0.57 -1.10 -12.72
C ILE A 41 0.27 0.36 -12.44
N VAL A 42 1.30 1.21 -12.29
CA VAL A 42 1.13 2.66 -12.10
C VAL A 42 0.42 3.28 -13.31
N LYS A 43 0.83 2.95 -14.53
CA LYS A 43 0.16 3.39 -15.77
C LYS A 43 -1.30 2.94 -15.81
N LYS A 44 -1.59 1.68 -15.47
CA LYS A 44 -2.96 1.14 -15.45
C LYS A 44 -3.85 1.83 -14.39
N LEU A 45 -3.28 2.16 -13.24
CA LEU A 45 -3.97 2.93 -12.18
C LEU A 45 -4.23 4.38 -12.58
N LYS A 46 -3.26 5.06 -13.23
CA LYS A 46 -3.44 6.42 -13.75
C LYS A 46 -4.56 6.45 -14.81
N ALA A 47 -4.49 5.54 -15.79
CA ALA A 47 -5.51 5.42 -16.84
C ALA A 47 -6.91 5.13 -16.26
N ARG A 48 -7.02 4.33 -15.19
CA ARG A 48 -8.30 4.15 -14.49
C ARG A 48 -8.75 5.42 -13.78
N ARG A 49 -7.86 6.15 -13.11
CA ARG A 49 -8.20 7.38 -12.38
C ARG A 49 -8.68 8.49 -13.33
N GLU A 50 -8.06 8.61 -14.50
CA GLU A 50 -8.48 9.53 -15.56
C GLU A 50 -9.87 9.17 -16.14
N LYS A 51 -10.17 7.87 -16.28
CA LYS A 51 -11.50 7.41 -16.71
C LYS A 51 -12.59 7.68 -15.67
N PHE A 52 -12.28 7.55 -14.39
CA PHE A 52 -13.23 7.87 -13.31
C PHE A 52 -13.48 9.37 -13.20
N GLN A 53 -12.48 10.23 -13.40
CA GLN A 53 -12.66 11.69 -13.36
C GLN A 53 -13.43 12.27 -14.57
N LYS A 54 -13.50 11.55 -15.69
CA LYS A 54 -14.26 11.96 -16.88
C LYS A 54 -15.71 11.43 -16.93
N GLY A 55 -16.14 10.64 -15.93
CA GLY A 55 -17.50 10.09 -15.86
C GLY A 55 -18.46 10.87 -14.96
N GLU A 56 -18.04 12.03 -14.45
CA GLU A 56 -18.81 12.90 -13.52
C GLU A 56 -19.13 14.28 -14.13
N GLN A 57 -19.27 14.36 -15.46
CA GLN A 57 -19.78 15.54 -16.19
C GLN A 57 -20.94 15.16 -17.10
#